data_AF-A0A119CTT7-F1
#
_entry.id   AF-A0A119CTT7-F1
#
_cell.length_a   1.000
_cell.length_b   1.000
_cell.length_c   1.000
_cell.angle_alpha   90.00
_cell.angle_beta   90.00
_cell.angle_gamma   90.00
#
_symmetry.space_group_name_H-M   'P 1'
#
loop_
_entity.id
_entity.type
_entity.pdbx_description
1 polymer ?
#
loop_
_entity_poly.entity_id
_entity_poly.type
_entity_poly.pdbx_seq_one_letter_code
_entity_poly.pdbx_strand_id
1 'polypeptide(L)'
;MVLLFEVDGPFRFKPKVERVGALTRIIWGCFSVARIAAGFNDVARAFREDECEQCAAIADARAMRCEAKTATAEDEDEVTELRSLAWQFSVLAAEMRKRSNAQVRGPL
;
A
#
# COMPACT_ATOMS: atom_id res chain seq x y z
N MET A 1 11.02 -6.16 18.37
CA MET A 1 11.02 -4.76 18.82
C MET A 1 12.20 -4.04 18.19
N VAL A 2 11.92 -2.99 17.43
CA VAL A 2 12.95 -2.17 16.77
C VAL A 2 12.76 -0.72 17.22
N LEU A 3 13.88 -0.07 17.57
CA LEU A 3 13.96 1.36 17.85
C LEU A 3 14.78 1.99 16.73
N LEU A 4 14.15 2.82 15.90
CA LEU A 4 14.88 3.67 14.96
C LEU A 4 15.07 5.05 15.57
N PHE A 5 16.31 5.50 15.60
CA PHE A 5 16.69 6.86 15.95
C PHE A 5 17.09 7.58 14.67
N GLU A 6 16.34 8.62 14.33
CA GLU A 6 16.60 9.41 13.14
C GLU A 6 16.79 10.86 13.57
N VAL A 7 17.95 11.43 13.22
CA VAL A 7 18.24 12.86 13.38
C VAL A 7 17.79 13.52 12.09
N ASP A 8 16.52 13.93 12.04
CA ASP A 8 15.95 14.60 10.87
C ASP A 8 15.24 15.89 11.29
N GLY A 9 15.48 16.97 10.54
CA GLY A 9 14.96 18.32 10.81
C GLY A 9 13.56 18.48 10.24
N PRO A 10 12.59 19.05 10.98
CA PRO A 10 12.73 20.36 11.62
C PRO A 10 12.43 20.37 13.14
N PHE A 11 13.08 21.29 13.86
CA PHE A 11 12.92 21.51 15.30
C PHE A 11 11.44 21.67 15.69
N ARG A 12 10.88 20.69 16.40
CA ARG A 12 9.55 20.80 17.01
C ARG A 12 9.65 20.85 18.52
N PHE A 13 9.36 22.02 19.10
CA PHE A 13 9.30 22.22 20.55
C PHE A 13 8.15 21.44 21.21
N LYS A 14 7.06 21.18 20.48
CA LYS A 14 5.96 20.33 20.94
C LYS A 14 6.17 18.89 20.47
N PRO A 15 6.14 17.89 21.35
CA PRO A 15 6.26 16.49 20.95
C PRO A 15 5.10 16.12 20.03
N LYS A 16 5.39 15.63 18.83
CA LYS A 16 4.38 15.05 17.94
C LYS A 16 4.47 13.54 18.02
N VAL A 17 3.35 12.92 18.35
CA VAL A 17 3.20 11.47 18.33
C VAL A 17 2.45 11.10 17.06
N GLU A 18 3.09 10.33 16.20
CA GLU A 18 2.47 9.73 15.02
C GLU A 18 2.32 8.24 15.29
N ARG A 19 1.09 7.73 15.11
CA ARG A 19 0.79 6.31 15.20
C ARG A 19 0.27 5.85 13.87
N VAL A 20 0.98 4.91 13.26
CA VAL A 20 0.59 4.24 12.01
C VAL A 20 0.70 2.75 12.25
N GLY A 21 -0.43 2.09 12.53
CA GLY A 21 -0.46 0.67 12.87
C GLY A 21 0.44 0.30 14.06
N ALA A 22 1.36 -0.63 13.86
CA ALA A 22 2.32 -1.09 14.89
C ALA A 22 3.53 -0.14 15.09
N LEU A 23 3.59 0.95 14.31
CA LEU A 23 4.64 1.96 14.35
C LEU A 23 4.19 3.17 15.15
N THR A 24 4.91 3.47 16.22
CA THR A 24 4.75 4.68 17.03
C THR A 24 5.98 5.55 16.88
N ARG A 25 5.87 6.68 16.19
CA ARG A 25 6.96 7.68 16.06
C ARG A 25 6.72 8.83 17.01
N ILE A 26 7.72 9.16 17.81
CA ILE A 26 7.75 10.32 18.69
C ILE A 26 8.79 11.28 18.12
N ILE A 27 8.34 12.44 17.67
CA ILE A 27 9.20 13.50 17.14
C ILE A 27 9.29 14.59 18.20
N TRP A 28 10.50 14.89 18.67
CA TRP A 28 10.72 15.94 19.65
C TRP A 28 12.11 16.58 19.50
N GLY A 29 12.15 17.92 19.46
CA GLY A 29 13.40 18.65 19.26
C GLY A 29 14.04 18.33 17.90
N CYS A 30 15.27 17.82 17.93
CA CYS A 30 16.09 17.46 16.76
C CYS A 30 16.17 15.95 16.49
N PHE A 31 15.36 15.13 17.17
CA PHE A 31 15.37 13.69 16.99
C PHE A 31 13.96 13.13 16.86
N SER A 32 13.84 12.06 16.09
CA SER A 32 12.65 11.22 16.06
C SER A 32 12.98 9.81 16.52
N VAL A 33 12.14 9.27 17.39
CA VAL A 33 12.21 7.89 17.87
C VAL A 33 11.02 7.14 17.32
N ALA A 34 11.26 6.18 16.43
CA ALA A 34 10.22 5.25 15.98
C ALA A 34 10.34 3.94 16.77
N ARG A 35 9.30 3.62 17.52
CA ARG A 35 9.10 2.33 18.16
C ARG A 35 8.23 1.47 17.26
N ILE A 36 8.74 0.29 16.93
CA ILE A 36 7.94 -0.73 16.27
C ILE A 36 7.83 -1.93 17.21
N ALA A 37 6.59 -2.25 17.59
CA ALA A 37 6.32 -3.36 18.50
C ALA A 37 6.69 -4.73 17.90
N ALA A 38 6.76 -4.82 16.57
CA ALA A 38 7.05 -6.04 15.82
C ALA A 38 8.56 -6.28 15.61
N GLY A 39 8.97 -7.48 15.18
CA GLY A 39 10.36 -7.78 14.79
C GLY A 39 10.75 -7.09 13.49
N PHE A 40 12.05 -6.93 13.18
CA PHE A 40 12.51 -6.30 11.92
C PHE A 40 11.92 -6.97 10.68
N ASN A 41 11.70 -8.29 10.76
CA ASN A 41 11.07 -9.09 9.71
C ASN A 41 9.58 -8.78 9.52
N ASP A 42 8.87 -8.41 10.60
CA ASP A 42 7.46 -8.00 10.55
C ASP A 42 7.29 -6.59 9.98
N VAL A 43 8.29 -5.72 10.16
CA VAL A 43 8.31 -4.36 9.59
C VAL A 43 8.50 -4.40 8.09
N ALA A 44 9.51 -5.15 7.63
CA ALA A 44 9.72 -5.35 6.20
C ALA A 44 8.56 -6.11 5.53
N ARG A 45 7.80 -6.90 6.29
CA ARG A 45 6.55 -7.52 5.83
C ARG A 45 5.44 -6.48 5.71
N ALA A 46 5.20 -5.66 6.73
CA ALA A 46 4.20 -4.60 6.70
C ALA A 46 4.42 -3.58 5.56
N PHE A 47 5.68 -3.19 5.30
CA PHE A 47 5.99 -2.32 4.15
C PHE A 47 5.67 -2.98 2.80
N ARG A 48 5.99 -4.27 2.64
CA ARG A 48 5.67 -5.01 1.42
C ARG A 48 4.16 -5.21 1.23
N GLU A 49 3.43 -5.40 2.32
CA GLU A 49 1.96 -5.48 2.31
C GLU A 49 1.34 -4.15 1.87
N ASP A 50 1.82 -3.02 2.41
CA ASP A 50 1.36 -1.68 2.05
C ASP A 50 1.68 -1.35 0.57
N GLU A 51 2.90 -1.65 0.10
CA GLU A 51 3.26 -1.51 -1.32
C GLU A 51 2.38 -2.36 -2.24
N CYS A 52 2.08 -3.61 -1.84
CA CYS A 52 1.18 -4.49 -2.59
C CYS A 52 -0.25 -3.96 -2.61
N GLU A 53 -0.74 -3.40 -1.51
CA GLU A 53 -2.08 -2.80 -1.44
C GLU A 53 -2.18 -1.54 -2.30
N GLN A 54 -1.15 -0.68 -2.29
CA GLN A 54 -1.05 0.47 -3.19
C GLN A 54 -1.05 0.05 -4.66
N CYS A 55 -0.31 -1.01 -5.01
CA CYS A 55 -0.30 -1.55 -6.36
C CYS A 55 -1.66 -2.11 -6.78
N ALA A 56 -2.35 -2.82 -5.89
CA ALA A 56 -3.70 -3.32 -6.14
C ALA A 56 -4.71 -2.17 -6.32
N ALA A 57 -4.61 -1.09 -5.53
CA ALA A 57 -5.45 0.09 -5.68
C ALA A 57 -5.22 0.81 -7.02
N ILE A 58 -3.98 0.88 -7.50
CA ILE A 58 -3.66 1.43 -8.82
C ILE A 58 -4.28 0.57 -9.93
N ALA A 59 -4.23 -0.75 -9.81
CA ALA A 59 -4.84 -1.67 -10.76
C ALA A 59 -6.37 -1.52 -10.79
N ASP A 60 -7.05 -1.45 -9.65
CA ASP A 60 -8.49 -1.19 -9.59
C ASP A 60 -8.85 0.18 -10.20
N ALA A 61 -8.07 1.22 -9.92
CA ALA A 61 -8.30 2.54 -10.52
C ALA A 61 -8.11 2.56 -12.05
N ARG A 62 -7.30 1.63 -12.59
CA ARG A 62 -7.16 1.43 -14.04
C ARG A 62 -8.34 0.65 -14.60
N ALA A 63 -8.81 -0.39 -13.92
CA ALA A 63 -10.00 -1.13 -14.30
C ALA A 63 -11.23 -0.21 -14.40
N MET A 64 -11.47 0.61 -13.37
CA MET A 64 -12.55 1.61 -13.35
C MET A 64 -12.43 2.63 -14.49
N ARG A 65 -11.21 3.03 -14.86
CA ARG A 65 -10.98 3.94 -16.00
C ARG A 65 -11.29 3.27 -17.34
N CYS A 66 -10.92 2.01 -17.50
CA CYS A 66 -11.26 1.24 -18.70
C CYS A 66 -12.78 1.10 -18.83
N GLU A 67 -13.49 0.77 -17.75
CA GLU A 67 -14.95 0.72 -17.74
C GLU A 67 -15.59 2.08 -18.06
N ALA A 68 -15.10 3.17 -17.46
CA ALA A 68 -15.60 4.51 -17.78
C ALA A 68 -15.41 4.86 -19.27
N LYS A 69 -14.29 4.45 -19.87
CA LYS A 69 -14.05 4.64 -21.30
C LYS A 69 -14.97 3.80 -22.19
N THR A 70 -15.42 2.63 -21.74
CA THR A 70 -16.41 1.83 -22.50
C THR A 70 -17.73 2.57 -22.69
N ALA A 71 -18.11 3.45 -21.76
CA ALA A 71 -19.33 4.24 -21.85
C ALA A 71 -19.26 5.35 -22.92
N THR A 72 -18.05 5.72 -23.34
CA THR A 72 -17.80 6.77 -24.35
C THR A 72 -17.27 6.23 -25.67
N ALA A 73 -16.99 4.92 -25.76
CA ALA A 73 -16.49 4.30 -26.98
C ALA A 73 -17.63 4.14 -28.00
N GLU A 74 -17.34 4.50 -29.25
CA GLU A 74 -18.30 4.44 -30.35
C GLU A 74 -18.22 3.11 -31.12
N ASP A 75 -17.07 2.43 -31.05
CA ASP A 75 -16.80 1.16 -31.73
C ASP A 75 -16.92 -0.04 -30.79
N GLU A 76 -17.58 -1.10 -31.26
CA GLU A 76 -17.81 -2.34 -30.52
C GLU A 76 -16.49 -3.11 -30.28
N ASP A 77 -15.54 -3.01 -31.22
CA ASP A 77 -14.21 -3.60 -31.07
C ASP A 77 -13.41 -2.88 -29.95
N GLU A 78 -13.51 -1.55 -29.88
CA GLU A 78 -12.89 -0.75 -28.82
C GLU A 78 -13.50 -1.05 -27.44
N VAL A 79 -14.83 -1.20 -27.36
CA VAL A 79 -15.52 -1.61 -26.13
C VAL A 79 -15.03 -2.98 -25.66
N THR A 80 -14.83 -3.92 -26.58
CA THR A 80 -14.36 -5.28 -26.27
C THR A 80 -12.93 -5.27 -25.72
N GLU A 81 -12.03 -4.53 -26.34
CA GLU A 81 -10.65 -4.35 -25.86
C GLU A 81 -10.61 -3.67 -24.48
N LEU A 82 -11.39 -2.61 -24.27
CA LEU A 82 -11.44 -1.91 -22.99
C LEU A 82 -11.99 -2.80 -21.86
N ARG A 83 -13.00 -3.64 -22.14
CA ARG A 83 -13.52 -4.63 -21.17
C ARG A 83 -12.51 -5.73 -20.87
N SER A 84 -11.78 -6.21 -21.88
CA SER A 84 -10.69 -7.17 -21.71
C SER A 84 -9.60 -6.62 -20.79
N LEU A 85 -9.17 -5.37 -21.02
CA LEU A 85 -8.19 -4.68 -20.17
C LEU A 85 -8.69 -4.46 -18.75
N ALA A 86 -9.95 -4.04 -18.58
CA ALA A 86 -10.55 -3.87 -17.25
C ALA A 86 -10.54 -5.19 -16.45
N TRP A 87 -10.87 -6.29 -17.11
CA TRP A 87 -10.81 -7.62 -16.49
C TRP A 87 -9.39 -8.02 -16.10
N GLN A 88 -8.39 -7.82 -16.98
CA GLN A 88 -7.00 -8.13 -16.69
C GLN A 88 -6.47 -7.36 -15.46
N PHE A 89 -6.78 -6.07 -15.36
CA PHE A 89 -6.41 -5.27 -14.18
C PHE A 89 -7.10 -5.75 -12.91
N SER A 90 -8.37 -6.13 -12.99
CA SER A 90 -9.13 -6.67 -11.86
C SER A 90 -8.55 -7.99 -11.35
N VAL A 91 -8.17 -8.89 -12.27
CA VAL A 91 -7.50 -10.16 -11.94
C VAL A 91 -6.15 -9.89 -11.28
N LEU A 92 -5.35 -8.96 -11.83
CA LEU A 92 -4.06 -8.58 -11.27
C LEU A 92 -4.20 -8.06 -9.83
N ALA A 93 -5.17 -7.19 -9.57
CA ALA A 93 -5.45 -6.68 -8.22
C ALA A 93 -5.86 -7.80 -7.25
N ALA A 94 -6.71 -8.73 -7.71
CA ALA A 94 -7.12 -9.90 -6.93
C ALA A 94 -5.94 -10.83 -6.61
N GLU A 95 -5.03 -11.06 -7.57
CA GLU A 95 -3.82 -11.86 -7.34
C GLU A 95 -2.86 -11.21 -6.34
N MET A 96 -2.64 -9.89 -6.44
CA MET A 96 -1.81 -9.14 -5.49
C MET A 96 -2.35 -9.27 -4.06
N ARG A 97 -3.67 -9.13 -3.89
CA ARG A 97 -4.35 -9.33 -2.59
C ARG A 97 -4.25 -10.77 -2.10
N LYS A 98 -4.41 -11.76 -2.99
CA LYS A 98 -4.27 -13.17 -2.64
C LYS A 98 -2.85 -13.51 -2.16
N ARG A 99 -1.83 -12.98 -2.83
CA ARG A 99 -0.42 -13.16 -2.42
C ARG A 99 -0.14 -12.50 -1.08
N SER A 100 -0.64 -11.28 -0.86
CA SER A 100 -0.57 -10.60 0.44
C SER A 100 -1.20 -11.45 1.54
N ASN A 101 -2.45 -11.91 1.34
CA ASN A 101 -3.17 -12.75 2.30
C ASN A 101 -2.50 -14.11 2.58
N ALA A 102 -1.88 -14.74 1.57
CA ALA A 102 -1.15 -15.99 1.74
C ALA A 102 0.15 -15.79 2.54
N GLN A 103 0.81 -14.64 2.40
CA GLN A 103 2.00 -14.28 3.16
C GLN A 103 1.68 -14.04 4.64
N VAL A 104 0.50 -13.49 4.95
CA VAL A 104 0.01 -13.27 6.33
C VAL A 104 -0.27 -14.59 7.06
N ARG A 105 -0.71 -15.65 6.35
CA ARG A 105 -1.10 -16.91 6.99
C ARG A 105 0.05 -17.88 7.28
N GLY A 106 1.21 -17.72 6.66
CA GLY A 106 2.36 -18.62 6.81
C GLY A 106 2.07 -20.06 6.35
N PRO A 107 3.09 -20.88 6.05
CA PRO A 107 2.89 -22.32 5.97
C PRO A 107 2.55 -22.82 7.37
N LEU A 108 1.42 -23.53 7.49
CA LEU A 108 1.04 -24.27 8.71
C LEU A 108 2.11 -25.29 9.09
#